data_AF-A0A2V5UFC7-F1
#
_entry.id   AF-A0A2V5UFC7-F1
#
_cell.length_a   1.000
_cell.length_b   1.000
_cell.length_c   1.000
_cell.angle_alpha   90.00
_cell.angle_beta   90.00
_cell.angle_gamma   90.00
#
_symmetry.space_group_name_H-M   'P 1'
#
loop_
_entity.id
_entity.type
_entity.pdbx_description
1 polymer ?
#
loop_
_entity_poly.entity_id
_entity_poly.type
_entity_poly.pdbx_seq_one_letter_code
_entity_poly.pdbx_strand_id
1 'polypeptide(L)'
;MRVGAHVRSEFRITGPPPNAHYEIDPVLPPSQQMVELTAAAARDVEWFVNNERILPQHDSRFFWQLAPGEWNVRAVSRVGTAEETITVE
;
A
#
# COMPACT_ATOMS: atom_id res chain seq x y z
N MET A 1 38.34 -0.04 -3.96
CA MET A 1 37.37 0.88 -4.60
C MET A 1 36.03 0.16 -4.68
N ARG A 2 35.08 0.44 -3.79
CA ARG A 2 33.71 -0.10 -3.88
C ARG A 2 32.84 0.99 -4.49
N VAL A 3 32.45 0.83 -5.74
CA VAL A 3 31.43 1.67 -6.37
C VAL A 3 30.10 1.18 -5.82
N GLY A 4 29.63 1.80 -4.73
CA GLY A 4 28.27 1.60 -4.26
C GLY A 4 27.33 2.41 -5.15
N ALA A 5 26.63 1.74 -6.06
CA ALA A 5 25.56 2.35 -6.84
C ALA A 5 24.49 2.85 -5.86
N HIS A 6 24.52 4.15 -5.56
CA HIS A 6 23.44 4.82 -4.84
C HIS A 6 22.30 5.03 -5.85
N VAL A 7 21.52 3.99 -6.08
CA VAL A 7 20.17 4.21 -6.61
C VAL A 7 19.44 4.95 -5.49
N ARG A 8 19.22 6.26 -5.68
CA ARG A 8 18.23 6.97 -4.88
C ARG A 8 16.90 6.26 -5.16
N SER A 9 16.44 5.43 -4.23
CA SER A 9 15.15 4.80 -4.35
C SER A 9 14.10 5.90 -4.45
N GLU A 10 13.41 5.96 -5.58
CA GLU A 10 12.26 6.85 -5.77
C GLU A 10 11.12 6.45 -4.83
N PHE A 11 10.43 7.44 -4.27
CA PHE A 11 9.25 7.22 -3.44
C PHE A 11 8.15 6.61 -4.30
N ARG A 12 7.73 5.40 -3.95
CA ARG A 12 6.68 4.66 -4.65
C ARG A 12 6.03 3.66 -3.73
N ILE A 13 4.80 3.29 -4.05
CA ILE A 13 4.11 2.18 -3.41
C ILE A 13 4.82 0.87 -3.82
N THR A 14 5.06 -0.02 -2.86
CA THR A 14 5.61 -1.37 -3.05
C THR A 14 4.59 -2.46 -2.74
N GLY A 15 3.50 -2.11 -2.05
CA GLY A 15 2.34 -2.95 -1.79
C GLY A 15 1.12 -2.04 -1.63
N PRO A 16 0.04 -2.23 -2.41
CA PRO A 16 -0.15 -3.26 -3.43
C PRO A 16 0.76 -3.10 -4.67
N PRO A 17 0.98 -4.18 -5.45
CA PRO A 17 1.58 -4.08 -6.79
C PRO A 17 0.74 -3.20 -7.73
N PRO A 18 1.35 -2.58 -8.75
CA PRO A 18 0.60 -1.80 -9.74
C PRO A 18 -0.48 -2.62 -10.44
N ASN A 19 -1.70 -2.08 -10.52
CA ASN A 19 -2.88 -2.73 -11.10
C ASN A 19 -3.16 -4.12 -10.52
N ALA A 20 -3.01 -4.28 -9.19
CA ALA A 20 -3.30 -5.55 -8.55
C ALA A 20 -4.79 -5.89 -8.61
N HIS A 21 -5.08 -7.15 -8.91
CA HIS A 21 -6.41 -7.74 -8.88
C HIS A 21 -6.48 -8.76 -7.75
N TYR A 22 -7.49 -8.66 -6.90
CA TYR A 22 -7.73 -9.55 -5.77
C TYR A 22 -9.12 -10.20 -5.89
N GLU A 23 -9.25 -11.41 -5.38
CA GLU A 23 -10.54 -12.09 -5.22
C GLU A 23 -10.79 -12.31 -3.72
N ILE A 24 -12.03 -12.08 -3.28
CA ILE A 24 -12.44 -12.39 -1.90
C ILE A 24 -12.85 -13.86 -1.79
N ASP A 25 -12.14 -14.61 -0.95
CA ASP A 25 -12.50 -15.98 -0.59
C ASP A 25 -13.62 -15.95 0.47
N PRO A 26 -14.84 -16.45 0.18
CA PRO A 26 -15.96 -16.40 1.12
C PRO A 26 -15.79 -17.32 2.35
N VAL A 27 -14.83 -18.24 2.32
CA VAL A 27 -14.56 -19.18 3.42
C VAL A 27 -13.53 -18.61 4.40
N LEU A 28 -12.64 -17.74 3.93
CA LEU A 28 -11.60 -17.16 4.78
C LEU A 28 -12.15 -16.00 5.61
N PRO A 29 -11.75 -15.90 6.90
CA PRO A 29 -12.12 -14.76 7.72
C PRO A 29 -11.55 -13.45 7.13
N PRO A 30 -12.25 -12.31 7.28
CA PRO A 30 -11.79 -11.02 6.77
C PRO A 30 -10.37 -10.64 7.22
N SER A 31 -10.01 -10.96 8.46
CA SER A 31 -8.68 -10.70 9.01
C SER A 31 -7.53 -11.41 8.28
N GLN A 32 -7.83 -12.42 7.45
CA GLN A 32 -6.85 -13.08 6.58
C GLN A 32 -6.84 -12.52 5.14
N GLN A 33 -7.76 -11.61 4.83
CA GLN A 33 -7.99 -11.05 3.50
C GLN A 33 -7.70 -9.54 3.52
N MET A 34 -6.44 -9.21 3.75
CA MET A 34 -5.97 -7.83 3.90
C MET A 34 -4.73 -7.60 3.04
N VAL A 35 -4.59 -6.38 2.55
CA VAL A 35 -3.39 -5.92 1.84
C VAL A 35 -2.56 -5.08 2.80
N GLU A 36 -1.29 -5.44 2.94
CA GLU A 36 -0.33 -4.58 3.61
C GLU A 36 0.05 -3.41 2.69
N LEU A 37 -0.08 -2.19 3.20
CA LEU A 37 0.30 -0.98 2.51
C LEU A 37 1.77 -0.66 2.82
N THR A 38 2.62 -0.71 1.80
CA THR A 38 4.05 -0.47 1.94
C THR A 38 4.57 0.46 0.86
N ALA A 39 5.57 1.29 1.21
CA ALA A 39 6.20 2.21 0.28
C ALA A 39 7.73 2.16 0.44
N ALA A 40 8.43 2.36 -0.67
CA ALA A 40 9.87 2.52 -0.66
C ALA A 40 10.25 3.97 -0.30
N ALA A 41 11.44 4.12 0.28
CA ALA A 41 12.15 5.41 0.39
C ALA A 41 11.46 6.51 1.21
N ALA A 42 10.61 6.16 2.18
CA ALA A 42 10.06 7.11 3.15
C ALA A 42 9.89 6.50 4.54
N ARG A 43 9.98 7.36 5.55
CA ARG A 43 9.44 7.16 6.90
C ARG A 43 8.22 8.07 7.03
N ASP A 44 7.32 7.77 7.96
CA ASP A 44 6.14 8.60 8.26
C ASP A 44 5.19 8.79 7.06
N VAL A 45 4.88 7.67 6.37
CA VAL A 45 3.92 7.67 5.26
C VAL A 45 2.50 7.72 5.78
N GLU A 46 1.71 8.65 5.26
CA GLU A 46 0.26 8.71 5.46
C GLU A 46 -0.43 7.96 4.33
N TRP A 47 -1.34 7.04 4.69
CA TRP A 47 -2.04 6.19 3.75
C TRP A 47 -3.50 6.57 3.62
N PHE A 48 -4.00 6.51 2.39
CA PHE A 48 -5.39 6.73 2.06
C PHE A 48 -5.85 5.65 1.09
N VAL A 49 -7.07 5.16 1.27
CA VAL A 49 -7.78 4.40 0.23
C VAL A 49 -8.99 5.22 -0.18
N ASN A 50 -9.03 5.56 -1.46
CA ASN A 50 -9.75 6.69 -2.02
C ASN A 50 -9.44 7.97 -1.23
N ASN A 51 -10.37 8.41 -0.38
CA ASN A 51 -10.23 9.60 0.46
C ASN A 51 -10.25 9.28 1.96
N GLU A 52 -10.33 8.00 2.33
CA GLU A 52 -10.33 7.59 3.73
C GLU A 52 -8.92 7.33 4.23
N ARG A 53 -8.55 7.99 5.33
CA ARG A 53 -7.24 7.81 5.95
C ARG A 53 -7.18 6.45 6.63
N ILE A 54 -6.14 5.68 6.33
CA ILE A 54 -5.84 4.41 6.99
C ILE A 54 -4.95 4.67 8.19
N LEU A 55 -5.38 4.21 9.36
CA LEU A 55 -4.58 4.27 10.58
C LEU A 55 -3.68 3.03 10.67
N PRO A 56 -2.46 3.16 11.24
CA PRO A 56 -1.63 2.01 11.49
C PRO A 56 -2.30 1.08 12.48
N GLN A 57 -2.14 -0.22 12.26
CA GLN A 57 -2.54 -1.27 13.17
C GLN A 57 -1.33 -1.71 14.00
N HIS A 58 -1.23 -3.01 14.31
CA HIS A 58 -0.12 -3.58 15.06
C HIS A 58 1.24 -3.24 14.42
N ASP A 59 2.23 -2.97 15.28
CA ASP A 59 3.63 -2.72 14.90
C ASP A 59 3.84 -1.57 13.90
N SER A 60 2.96 -0.56 13.92
CA SER A 60 3.00 0.59 13.00
C SER A 60 2.86 0.22 11.53
N ARG A 61 2.34 -0.98 11.22
CA ARG A 61 2.04 -1.43 9.87
C ARG A 61 0.64 -1.01 9.47
N PHE A 62 0.45 -0.78 8.18
CA PHE A 62 -0.84 -0.35 7.63
C PHE A 62 -1.43 -1.53 6.86
N PHE A 63 -2.64 -1.90 7.22
CA PHE A 63 -3.37 -2.95 6.53
C PHE A 63 -4.74 -2.42 6.12
N TRP A 64 -5.11 -2.71 4.88
CA TRP A 64 -6.43 -2.41 4.34
C TRP A 64 -7.20 -3.72 4.10
N GLN A 65 -8.42 -3.77 4.61
CA GLN A 65 -9.32 -4.91 4.46
C GLN A 65 -9.85 -4.93 3.02
N LEU A 66 -9.73 -6.06 2.32
CA LEU A 66 -10.31 -6.19 0.99
C LEU A 66 -11.83 -5.99 1.03
N ALA A 67 -12.32 -5.18 0.10
CA ALA A 67 -13.74 -4.93 -0.12
C ALA A 67 -14.01 -4.89 -1.64
N PRO A 68 -15.12 -5.46 -2.15
CA PRO A 68 -15.38 -5.49 -3.59
C PRO A 68 -15.40 -4.09 -4.22
N GLY A 69 -14.83 -3.96 -5.41
CA GLY A 69 -14.82 -2.73 -6.20
C GLY A 69 -13.43 -2.30 -6.68
N GLU A 70 -13.38 -1.11 -7.28
CA GLU A 70 -12.14 -0.44 -7.68
C GLU A 70 -11.75 0.59 -6.62
N TRP A 71 -10.46 0.59 -6.24
CA TRP A 71 -9.95 1.41 -5.14
C TRP A 71 -8.63 2.09 -5.53
N ASN A 72 -8.53 3.38 -5.26
CA ASN A 72 -7.30 4.14 -5.38
C ASN A 72 -6.55 4.12 -4.04
N VAL A 73 -5.35 3.55 -4.01
CA VAL A 73 -4.46 3.58 -2.85
C VAL A 73 -3.48 4.73 -3.03
N ARG A 74 -3.45 5.65 -2.06
CA ARG A 74 -2.55 6.81 -2.08
C ARG A 74 -1.63 6.83 -0.87
N ALA A 75 -0.35 6.99 -1.13
CA ALA A 75 0.71 7.18 -0.15
C ALA A 75 1.22 8.63 -0.23
N VAL A 76 1.21 9.33 0.91
CA VAL A 76 1.71 10.71 1.01
C VAL A 76 2.84 10.75 2.02
N SER A 77 3.95 11.40 1.66
CA SER A 77 5.07 11.62 2.54
C SER A 77 5.70 12.99 2.28
N ARG A 78 6.68 13.39 3.09
CA ARG A 78 7.45 14.62 2.86
C ARG A 78 8.27 14.61 1.57
N VAL A 79 8.55 13.43 1.01
CA VAL A 79 9.39 13.27 -0.19
C VAL A 79 8.57 13.14 -1.47
N GLY A 80 7.25 12.95 -1.36
CA GLY A 80 6.36 12.87 -2.52
C GLY A 80 5.03 12.21 -2.22
N THR A 81 4.25 12.05 -3.29
CA THR A 81 2.97 11.33 -3.32
C THR A 81 3.06 10.23 -4.37
N ALA A 82 2.48 9.07 -4.08
CA ALA A 82 2.35 7.95 -5.00
C ALA A 82 0.92 7.40 -4.93
N GLU A 83 0.40 6.91 -6.06
CA GLU A 83 -0.95 6.38 -6.17
C GLU A 83 -0.93 5.07 -6.98
N GLU A 84 -1.80 4.14 -6.60
CA GLU A 84 -2.01 2.87 -7.31
C GLU A 84 -3.51 2.55 -7.34
N THR A 85 -3.97 1.90 -8.41
CA THR A 85 -5.34 1.36 -8.46
C THR A 85 -5.32 -0.14 -8.22
N ILE A 86 -6.26 -0.62 -7.41
CA ILE A 86 -6.53 -2.04 -7.22
C ILE A 86 -7.99 -2.36 -7.52
N THR A 87 -8.22 -3.57 -8.01
CA THR A 87 -9.56 -4.12 -8.24
C THR A 87 -9.77 -5.34 -7.35
N VAL A 88 -10.94 -5.42 -6.72
CA VAL A 88 -11.32 -6.53 -5.85
C VAL A 88 -12.65 -7.09 -6.34
N GLU A 89 -12.69 -8.39 -6.62
CA GLU A 89 -13.87 -9.13 -7.08
C GLU A 89 -14.40 -10.11 -6.02
#